data_AF-A0A4R5KV26-F1
#
_entry.id   AF-A0A4R5KV26-F1
#
_cell.length_a   1.000
_cell.length_b   1.000
_cell.length_c   1.000
_cell.angle_alpha   90.00
_cell.angle_beta   90.00
_cell.angle_gamma   90.00
#
_symmetry.space_group_name_H-M   'P 1'
#
loop_
_entity.id
_entity.type
_entity.pdbx_description
1 polymer ?
#
loop_
_entity_poly.entity_id
_entity_poly.type
_entity_poly.pdbx_seq_one_letter_code
_entity_poly.pdbx_strand_id
1 'polypeptide(L)' 'MGDLFTPSHILLVIVVALLLFGPSKLPELGRSFGKMLKEFKDGAKGLYAQEEGTAKPLTGSVQEQASSGKES' A
#
# COMPACT_ATOMS: atom_id res chain seq x y z
N MET A 1 21.89 -23.81 -16.33
CA MET A 1 20.56 -23.21 -16.05
C MET A 1 20.66 -22.10 -14.99
N GLY A 2 21.65 -21.19 -15.09
CA GLY A 2 21.93 -20.21 -14.03
C GLY A 2 21.83 -18.73 -14.44
N ASP A 3 21.61 -18.46 -15.72
CA ASP A 3 21.86 -17.12 -16.27
C ASP A 3 20.68 -16.15 -16.14
N LEU A 4 19.47 -16.65 -15.86
CA LEU A 4 18.24 -15.86 -15.88
C LEU A 4 18.15 -14.80 -14.75
N PHE A 5 18.78 -15.07 -13.61
CA PHE A 5 18.74 -14.20 -12.43
C PHE A 5 19.94 -13.26 -12.32
N THR A 6 20.79 -13.20 -13.36
CA THR A 6 21.87 -12.23 -13.36
C THR A 6 21.30 -10.80 -13.44
N PRO A 7 21.88 -9.82 -12.70
CA PRO A 7 21.38 -8.45 -12.69
C PRO A 7 21.28 -7.81 -14.09
N SER A 8 22.15 -8.22 -15.01
CA SER A 8 22.13 -7.80 -16.42
C SER A 8 20.87 -8.27 -17.16
N HIS A 9 20.43 -9.51 -16.94
CA HIS A 9 19.21 -10.04 -17.56
C HIS A 9 17.96 -9.39 -16.98
N ILE A 10 17.92 -9.19 -15.66
CA ILE A 10 16.80 -8.49 -15.01
C ILE A 10 16.67 -7.08 -15.55
N LEU A 11 17.78 -6.36 -15.74
CA LEU A 11 17.77 -5.01 -16.32
C LEU A 11 17.20 -5.03 -17.76
N LEU A 12 17.60 -5.99 -18.58
CA LEU A 12 17.09 -6.14 -19.95
C LEU A 12 15.57 -6.42 -19.96
N VAL A 13 15.09 -7.31 -19.09
CA VAL A 13 13.65 -7.60 -18.96
C VAL A 13 12.88 -6.36 -18.49
N ILE A 14 13.42 -5.63 -17.51
CA ILE A 14 12.81 -4.38 -17.04
C ILE A 14 12.74 -3.36 -18.18
N VAL A 15 13.80 -3.18 -18.97
CA VAL A 15 13.79 -2.25 -20.11
C VAL A 15 12.72 -2.64 -21.13
N VAL A 16 12.61 -3.93 -21.48
CA VAL A 16 11.56 -4.40 -22.41
C VAL A 16 10.16 -4.20 -21.82
N ALA A 17 9.96 -4.54 -20.54
CA ALA A 17 8.70 -4.32 -19.85
C ALA A 17 8.33 -2.82 -19.78
N LEU A 18 9.31 -1.95 -19.54
CA LEU A 18 9.14 -0.49 -19.54
C LEU A 18 8.80 0.06 -20.93
N LEU A 19 9.27 -0.57 -22.01
CA LEU A 19 8.88 -0.18 -23.37
C LEU A 19 7.43 -0.58 -23.69
N LEU A 20 6.97 -1.73 -23.21
CA LEU A 20 5.60 -2.21 -23.43
C LEU A 20 4.58 -1.52 -22.52
N PHE A 21 4.89 -1.43 -21.23
CA PHE A 21 3.99 -0.86 -20.22
C PHE A 21 4.22 0.63 -19.99
N GLY A 22 5.41 1.16 -20.26
CA GLY A 22 5.79 2.55 -19.99
C GLY A 22 6.38 2.74 -18.58
N PRO A 23 7.38 3.63 -18.40
CA PRO A 23 8.01 3.88 -17.10
C PRO A 23 7.10 4.53 -16.07
N SER A 24 6.01 5.15 -16.50
CA SER A 24 5.00 5.70 -15.59
C SER A 24 4.06 4.64 -15.02
N LYS A 25 3.91 3.48 -15.67
CA LYS A 25 2.93 2.47 -15.26
C LYS A 25 3.41 1.54 -14.16
N LEU A 26 4.69 1.19 -14.11
CA LEU A 26 5.24 0.44 -12.96
C LEU A 26 5.06 1.16 -11.61
N PRO A 27 5.40 2.46 -11.45
CA PRO A 27 5.19 3.15 -10.18
C PRO A 27 3.71 3.40 -9.87
N GLU A 28 2.87 3.60 -10.90
CA GLU A 28 1.42 3.74 -10.75
C GLU A 28 0.79 2.45 -10.20
N LEU A 29 1.14 1.30 -10.80
CA LEU A 29 0.74 -0.03 -10.31
C LEU A 29 1.27 -0.30 -8.90
N GLY A 30 2.54 0.01 -8.64
CA GLY A 30 3.15 -0.14 -7.32
C GLY A 30 2.48 0.69 -6.22
N ARG A 31 2.02 1.92 -6.53
CA ARG A 31 1.26 2.75 -5.59
C ARG A 31 -0.11 2.17 -5.27
N SER A 32 -0.84 1.69 -6.28
CA SER A 32 -2.17 1.07 -6.10
C SER A 32 -2.07 -0.26 -5.35
N PHE A 33 -1.13 -1.10 -5.74
CA PHE A 33 -0.86 -2.37 -5.06
C PHE A 33 -0.33 -2.16 -3.64
N GLY A 34 0.51 -1.13 -3.43
CA GLY A 34 1.02 -0.76 -2.11
C GLY A 34 -0.08 -0.27 -1.17
N LYS A 35 -1.08 0.47 -1.67
CA LYS A 35 -2.29 0.80 -0.90
C LYS A 35 -3.06 -0.46 -0.51
N MET A 36 -3.29 -1.38 -1.47
CA MET A 36 -3.93 -2.67 -1.20
C MET A 36 -3.18 -3.47 -0.13
N LEU A 37 -1.85 -3.56 -0.23
CA LEU A 37 -1.01 -4.29 0.71
C LEU A 37 -1.00 -3.66 2.11
N LYS A 38 -1.09 -2.32 2.18
CA LYS A 38 -1.19 -1.58 3.44
C LYS A 38 -2.52 -1.87 4.14
N GLU A 39 -3.64 -1.74 3.44
CA GLU A 39 -4.97 -2.06 3.97
C GLU A 39 -5.07 -3.54 4.37
N PHE A 40 -4.52 -4.43 3.54
CA PHE A 40 -4.45 -5.87 3.85
C PHE A 40 -3.63 -6.13 5.12
N LYS A 41 -2.46 -5.50 5.27
CA LYS A 41 -1.62 -5.62 6.47
C LYS A 41 -2.33 -5.08 7.71
N ASP A 42 -2.99 -3.93 7.61
CA ASP A 42 -3.65 -3.29 8.75
C ASP A 42 -4.88 -4.11 9.20
N GLY A 43 -5.65 -4.67 8.26
CA GLY A 43 -6.71 -5.64 8.53
C GLY A 43 -6.18 -6.95 9.12
N ALA A 44 -5.11 -7.50 8.55
CA ALA A 44 -4.46 -8.70 9.04
C ALA A 44 -3.92 -8.51 10.47
N LYS A 45 -3.29 -7.37 10.78
CA LYS A 45 -2.85 -7.02 12.14
C LYS A 45 -3.99 -7.01 13.15
N GLY A 46 -5.19 -6.56 12.77
CA GLY A 46 -6.37 -6.61 13.63
C GLY A 46 -6.82 -8.04 13.97
N LEU A 47 -6.56 -9.00 13.07
CA LEU A 47 -6.82 -10.43 13.29
C LEU A 47 -5.75 -11.07 14.18
N TYR A 48 -4.47 -10.76 13.96
CA TYR A 48 -3.36 -11.27 14.78
C TYR A 48 -3.30 -10.64 16.19
N ALA A 49 -3.72 -9.38 16.34
CA ALA A 49 -3.76 -8.68 17.63
C ALA A 49 -4.92 -9.13 18.54
N GLN A 50 -5.75 -10.08 18.10
CA GLN A 50 -6.79 -10.68 18.95
C GLN A 50 -6.23 -11.78 19.88
N GLU A 51 -5.03 -12.32 19.61
CA GLU A 51 -4.35 -13.25 20.53
C GLU A 51 -3.50 -12.55 21.60
N GLU A 52 -2.99 -11.33 21.36
CA GLU A 52 -2.16 -10.62 22.33
C GLU A 52 -2.79 -9.28 22.71
N GLY A 53 -3.39 -9.26 23.90
CA GLY A 53 -4.04 -8.08 24.46
C GLY A 53 -3.10 -6.87 24.47
N THR A 54 -3.66 -5.75 24.00
CA THR A 54 -3.14 -4.37 24.06
C THR A 54 -2.50 -3.86 22.78
N ALA A 55 -3.30 -3.22 21.92
CA ALA A 55 -3.17 -1.78 21.59
C ALA A 55 -4.06 -1.43 20.39
N LYS A 56 -5.16 -0.70 20.67
CA LYS A 56 -5.88 0.14 19.69
C LYS A 56 -5.38 1.59 19.88
N PRO A 57 -5.34 2.42 18.83
CA PRO A 57 -6.60 3.01 18.38
C PRO A 57 -6.81 3.00 16.87
N LEU A 58 -8.08 2.76 16.55
CA LEU A 58 -8.73 3.00 15.26
C LEU A 58 -8.57 4.48 14.91
N THR A 59 -7.77 4.79 13.89
CA THR A 59 -7.70 6.13 13.32
C THR A 59 -8.54 6.14 12.05
N GLY A 60 -9.79 6.58 12.18
CA GLY A 60 -10.68 6.86 11.07
C GLY A 60 -11.94 7.56 11.58
N SER A 61 -12.08 8.85 11.24
CA SER A 61 -13.33 9.66 11.28
C SER A 61 -13.82 9.98 12.71
N VAL A 62 -13.89 11.23 13.19
CA VAL A 62 -14.77 12.32 12.76
C VAL A 62 -14.22 13.63 13.36
N GLN A 63 -13.69 14.52 12.52
CA GLN A 63 -13.56 15.96 12.81
C GLN A 63 -14.45 16.68 11.81
N GLU A 64 -15.77 16.69 12.05
CA GLU A 64 -16.73 17.52 11.30
C GLU A 64 -17.93 18.00 12.15
N GLN A 65 -17.90 17.90 13.49
CA GLN A 65 -18.95 18.51 14.33
C GLN A 65 -18.34 19.30 15.48
N ALA A 66 -17.80 20.48 15.17
CA ALA A 66 -17.59 21.55 16.15
C ALA A 66 -17.46 22.90 15.44
N SER A 67 -18.39 23.21 14.54
CA SER A 67 -18.63 24.59 14.10
C SER A 67 -20.12 24.76 13.81
N SER A 68 -20.67 25.86 14.31
CA SER A 68 -22.06 26.32 14.21
C SER A 68 -23.01 25.85 15.33
N GLY A 69 -23.49 26.84 16.09
CA GLY A 69 -24.42 26.66 17.21
C GLY A 69 -24.29 27.70 18.31
N LYS A 70 -23.91 28.93 17.96
CA LYS A 70 -24.18 30.12 18.77
C LYS A 70 -25.66 30.45 18.55
N GLU A 71 -26.54 30.07 19.46
CA GLU A 71 -27.80 30.80 19.65
C GLU A 71 -28.47 30.39 20.96
N SER A 72 -28.67 31.41 21.79
CA SER A 72 -29.69 31.57 22.85
C SER A 72 -29.58 30.77 24.14
#